data_AF-A0A972UIM6-F1
#
_entry.id   AF-A0A972UIM6-F1
#
_cell.length_a   1.000
_cell.length_b   1.000
_cell.length_c   1.000
_cell.angle_alpha   90.00
_cell.angle_beta   90.00
_cell.angle_gamma   90.00
#
_symmetry.space_group_name_H-M   'P 1'
#
loop_
_entity.id
_entity.type
_entity.pdbx_description
1 polymer ?
#
loop_
_entity_poly.entity_id
_entity_poly.type
_entity_poly.pdbx_seq_one_letter_code
_entity_poly.pdbx_strand_id
1 'polypeptide(L)'
;MRRRKPQPLLFLGFVIIMGALMYAKDLPTVPDSSVGLRAAVGRLKVYYQEYPPQNNWQIAEIASRDGEVWVDVIAHDAKTAAHPRAKMVEALGNQCPVKDDIVWKVLLKNQDIEIRALSADGKAFAAVSCRARN
;
A
#
# COMPACT_ATOMS: atom_id res chain seq x y z
N MET A 1 -15.67 -59.47 26.94
CA MET A 1 -15.00 -58.38 26.17
C MET A 1 -16.06 -57.34 25.77
N ARG A 2 -16.09 -56.15 26.40
CA ARG A 2 -17.06 -55.08 26.09
C ARG A 2 -16.51 -54.20 24.96
N ARG A 3 -16.99 -54.35 23.73
CA ARG A 3 -16.72 -53.42 22.62
C ARG A 3 -17.45 -52.10 22.89
N ARG A 4 -16.71 -51.03 23.23
CA ARG A 4 -17.25 -49.67 23.28
C ARG A 4 -17.51 -49.21 21.84
N LYS A 5 -18.78 -48.97 21.48
CA LYS A 5 -19.14 -48.35 20.20
C LYS A 5 -18.58 -46.91 20.18
N PRO A 6 -17.89 -46.48 19.13
CA PRO A 6 -17.44 -45.09 19.03
C PRO A 6 -18.66 -44.17 18.94
N GLN A 7 -18.70 -43.15 19.80
CA GLN A 7 -19.81 -42.20 19.86
C GLN A 7 -19.77 -41.30 18.61
N PRO A 8 -20.87 -41.17 17.85
CA PRO A 8 -20.93 -40.37 16.62
C PRO A 8 -20.70 -38.87 16.85
N LEU A 9 -20.86 -38.39 18.10
CA LEU A 9 -20.61 -37.01 18.50
C LEU A 9 -19.13 -36.59 18.37
N LEU A 10 -18.18 -37.50 18.60
CA LEU A 10 -16.75 -37.18 18.49
C LEU A 10 -16.31 -36.99 17.03
N PHE A 11 -16.90 -37.76 16.11
CA PHE A 11 -16.66 -37.60 14.67
C PHE A 11 -17.24 -36.30 14.14
N LEU A 12 -18.44 -35.90 14.61
CA LEU A 12 -19.05 -34.64 14.20
C LEU A 12 -18.19 -33.43 14.62
N GLY A 13 -17.68 -33.42 15.86
CA GLY A 13 -16.80 -32.37 16.35
C GLY A 13 -15.49 -32.28 15.54
N PHE A 14 -14.90 -33.42 15.18
CA PHE A 14 -13.66 -33.44 14.40
C PHE A 14 -13.84 -32.92 12.97
N VAL A 15 -14.97 -33.23 12.32
CA VAL A 15 -15.31 -32.72 10.98
C VAL A 15 -15.56 -31.21 11.00
N ILE A 16 -16.20 -30.68 12.05
CA ILE A 16 -16.42 -29.23 12.20
C ILE A 16 -15.09 -28.50 12.40
N ILE A 17 -14.19 -29.03 13.24
CA ILE A 17 -12.88 -28.42 13.50
C ILE A 17 -11.99 -28.48 12.25
N MET A 18 -11.95 -29.61 11.54
CA MET A 18 -11.20 -29.73 10.28
C MET A 18 -11.78 -28.86 9.17
N GLY A 19 -13.10 -28.75 9.07
CA GLY A 19 -13.77 -27.82 8.14
C GLY A 19 -13.41 -26.36 8.42
N ALA A 20 -13.38 -25.95 9.69
CA ALA A 20 -12.95 -24.62 10.09
C ALA A 20 -11.47 -24.35 9.79
N LEU A 21 -10.59 -25.34 10.02
CA LEU A 21 -9.16 -25.23 9.71
C LEU A 21 -8.87 -25.21 8.20
N MET A 22 -9.65 -25.93 7.39
CA MET A 22 -9.55 -25.84 5.93
C MET A 22 -10.06 -24.49 5.42
N TYR A 23 -11.16 -23.97 5.96
CA TYR A 23 -11.65 -22.63 5.60
C TYR A 23 -10.65 -21.52 5.97
N ALA A 24 -9.90 -21.68 7.05
CA ALA A 24 -8.85 -20.74 7.42
C ALA A 24 -7.61 -20.80 6.50
N LYS A 25 -7.36 -21.93 5.82
CA LYS A 25 -6.25 -22.09 4.87
C LYS A 25 -6.55 -21.58 3.46
N ASP A 26 -7.83 -21.50 3.10
CA ASP A 26 -8.30 -20.96 1.81
C ASP A 26 -8.59 -19.45 1.85
N LEU A 27 -8.40 -18.79 3.00
CA LEU A 27 -8.27 -17.35 3.01
C LEU A 27 -6.95 -17.02 2.30
N PRO A 28 -6.94 -16.20 1.23
CA PRO A 28 -5.68 -15.62 0.80
C PRO A 28 -5.11 -14.96 2.05
N THR A 29 -3.91 -15.38 2.47
CA THR A 29 -3.16 -14.74 3.54
C THR A 29 -2.88 -13.33 3.05
N VAL A 30 -3.84 -12.46 3.29
CA VAL A 30 -3.69 -11.03 3.26
C VAL A 30 -2.47 -10.78 4.12
N PRO A 31 -1.34 -10.32 3.55
CA PRO A 31 -0.17 -10.06 4.37
C PRO A 31 -0.63 -9.15 5.49
N ASP A 32 -0.21 -9.46 6.73
CA ASP A 32 -0.42 -8.56 7.87
C ASP A 32 -0.20 -7.12 7.39
N SER A 33 -1.09 -6.20 7.73
CA SER A 33 -1.11 -4.86 7.13
C SER A 33 0.27 -4.20 7.08
N SER A 34 1.13 -4.50 8.06
CA SER A 34 2.54 -4.09 8.13
C SER A 34 3.46 -4.73 7.07
N VAL A 35 3.29 -6.02 6.76
CA VAL A 35 4.05 -6.74 5.72
C VAL A 35 3.66 -6.23 4.33
N GLY A 36 2.37 -6.04 4.07
CA GLY A 36 1.88 -5.47 2.80
C GLY A 36 2.43 -4.06 2.56
N LEU A 37 2.39 -3.20 3.58
CA LEU A 37 2.94 -1.84 3.51
C LEU A 37 4.47 -1.82 3.31
N ARG A 38 5.23 -2.68 4.00
CA ARG A 38 6.68 -2.79 3.79
C ARG A 38 7.02 -3.28 2.39
N ALA A 39 6.28 -4.26 1.88
CA ALA A 39 6.44 -4.75 0.52
C ALA A 39 6.13 -3.63 -0.49
N ALA A 40 5.06 -2.86 -0.28
CA ALA A 40 4.70 -1.72 -1.11
C ALA A 40 5.79 -0.64 -1.12
N VAL A 41 6.36 -0.29 0.05
CA VAL A 41 7.51 0.64 0.13
C VAL A 41 8.69 0.13 -0.71
N GLY A 42 9.04 -1.15 -0.58
CA GLY A 42 10.13 -1.74 -1.37
C GLY A 42 9.85 -1.69 -2.88
N ARG A 43 8.61 -1.98 -3.28
CA ARG A 43 8.19 -1.91 -4.69
C ARG A 43 8.20 -0.48 -5.22
N LEU A 44 7.74 0.50 -4.46
CA LEU A 44 7.79 1.91 -4.86
C LEU A 44 9.21 2.43 -5.05
N LYS A 45 10.17 1.97 -4.22
CA LYS A 45 11.58 2.32 -4.42
C LYS A 45 12.10 1.84 -5.78
N VAL A 46 11.71 0.64 -6.21
CA VAL A 46 12.06 0.12 -7.55
C VAL A 46 11.29 0.88 -8.63
N TYR A 47 9.99 1.10 -8.43
CA TYR A 47 9.15 1.85 -9.36
C TYR A 47 9.74 3.23 -9.69
N TYR A 48 10.10 4.03 -8.69
CA TYR A 48 10.67 5.36 -8.93
C TYR A 48 12.14 5.36 -9.38
N GLN A 49 12.82 4.20 -9.36
CA GLN A 49 14.11 4.05 -10.06
C GLN A 49 13.90 3.90 -11.57
N GLU A 50 12.86 3.18 -11.98
CA GLU A 50 12.50 2.97 -13.38
C GLU A 50 11.74 4.16 -13.97
N TYR A 51 10.89 4.78 -13.16
CA TYR A 51 10.03 5.92 -13.49
C TYR A 51 10.34 7.09 -12.57
N PRO A 52 11.48 7.78 -12.77
CA PRO A 52 11.86 8.89 -11.89
C PRO A 52 10.83 10.03 -11.95
N PRO A 53 10.59 10.75 -10.84
CA PRO A 53 9.64 11.84 -10.82
C PRO A 53 9.96 12.92 -11.87
N GLN A 54 8.92 13.41 -12.53
CA GLN A 54 9.05 14.48 -13.53
C GLN A 54 9.32 15.85 -12.86
N ASN A 55 9.64 16.87 -13.65
CA ASN A 55 9.82 18.26 -13.21
C ASN A 55 11.00 18.49 -12.22
N ASN A 56 12.08 17.71 -12.34
CA ASN A 56 13.25 17.78 -11.46
C ASN A 56 12.92 17.55 -9.97
N TRP A 57 11.85 16.83 -9.69
CA TRP A 57 11.51 16.43 -8.34
C TRP A 57 12.35 15.24 -7.91
N GLN A 58 12.70 15.18 -6.63
CA GLN A 58 13.52 14.12 -6.09
C GLN A 58 12.77 13.37 -5.00
N ILE A 59 12.78 12.05 -5.04
CA ILE A 59 12.29 11.23 -3.93
C ILE A 59 13.19 11.49 -2.71
N ALA A 60 12.60 12.06 -1.66
CA ALA A 60 13.25 12.26 -0.37
C ALA A 60 13.10 11.03 0.52
N GLU A 61 11.88 10.51 0.62
CA GLU A 61 11.58 9.34 1.42
C GLU A 61 10.41 8.55 0.84
N ILE A 62 10.44 7.23 1.02
CA ILE A 62 9.28 6.35 0.83
C ILE A 62 9.15 5.51 2.08
N ALA A 63 8.05 5.69 2.81
CA ALA A 63 7.83 5.05 4.11
C ALA A 63 6.34 4.75 4.34
N SER A 64 6.05 3.75 5.16
CA SER A 64 4.69 3.47 5.61
C SER A 64 4.34 4.29 6.84
N ARG A 65 3.19 4.98 6.84
CA ARG A 65 2.69 5.80 7.96
C ARG A 65 1.18 5.64 8.07
N ASP A 66 0.68 5.44 9.29
CA ASP A 66 -0.77 5.40 9.61
C ASP A 66 -1.63 4.48 8.73
N GLY A 67 -1.05 3.35 8.26
CA GLY A 67 -1.76 2.40 7.41
C GLY A 67 -1.66 2.68 5.91
N GLU A 68 -0.90 3.68 5.51
CA GLU A 68 -0.69 4.10 4.12
C GLU A 68 0.80 4.07 3.76
N VAL A 69 1.11 4.21 2.48
CA VAL A 69 2.47 4.41 1.99
C VAL A 69 2.65 5.83 1.50
N TRP A 70 3.60 6.54 2.10
CA TRP A 70 3.85 7.94 1.83
C TRP A 70 5.12 8.07 1.00
N VAL A 71 5.04 8.83 -0.08
CA VAL A 71 6.13 9.16 -0.99
C VAL A 71 6.38 10.67 -0.88
N ASP A 72 7.47 11.02 -0.25
CA ASP A 72 7.87 12.41 -0.08
C ASP A 72 8.78 12.82 -1.25
N VAL A 73 8.35 13.81 -2.03
CA VAL A 73 9.10 14.38 -3.16
C VAL A 73 9.51 15.82 -2.87
N ILE A 74 10.80 16.12 -3.00
CA ILE A 74 11.32 17.49 -2.89
C ILE A 74 11.22 18.17 -4.26
N ALA A 75 10.52 19.29 -4.29
CA ALA A 75 10.51 20.20 -5.43
C ALA A 75 11.63 21.25 -5.25
N HIS A 76 12.74 21.07 -5.95
CA HIS A 76 13.93 21.93 -5.81
C HIS A 76 13.77 23.32 -6.45
N ASP A 77 12.89 23.48 -7.45
CA ASP A 77 12.67 24.78 -8.08
C ASP A 77 11.66 25.61 -7.29
N ALA A 78 12.11 26.77 -6.77
CA ALA A 78 11.29 27.76 -6.09
C ALA A 78 10.07 28.22 -6.92
N LYS A 79 10.14 28.15 -8.25
CA LYS A 79 9.01 28.42 -9.14
C LYS A 79 7.92 27.37 -9.02
N THR A 80 8.25 26.12 -8.69
CA THR A 80 7.28 25.02 -8.51
C THR A 80 6.35 25.32 -7.33
N ALA A 81 6.90 25.77 -6.20
CA ALA A 81 6.11 26.17 -5.04
C ALA A 81 5.22 27.41 -5.30
N ALA A 82 5.55 28.21 -6.33
CA ALA A 82 4.77 29.36 -6.77
C ALA A 82 3.67 29.02 -7.80
N HIS A 83 3.57 27.76 -8.25
CA HIS A 83 2.49 27.37 -9.17
C HIS A 83 1.13 27.41 -8.46
N PRO A 84 0.03 27.68 -9.19
CA PRO A 84 -1.30 27.51 -8.66
C PRO A 84 -1.47 26.09 -8.07
N ARG A 85 -2.06 26.00 -6.86
CA ARG A 85 -2.24 24.72 -6.15
C ARG A 85 -2.82 23.61 -7.02
N ALA A 86 -3.79 23.93 -7.88
CA ALA A 86 -4.39 22.98 -8.81
C ALA A 86 -3.36 22.30 -9.74
N LYS A 87 -2.43 23.08 -10.33
CA LYS A 87 -1.38 22.56 -11.21
C LYS A 87 -0.38 21.68 -10.46
N MET A 88 -0.06 22.03 -9.21
CA MET A 88 0.83 21.21 -8.38
C MET A 88 0.19 19.87 -8.01
N VAL A 89 -1.09 19.87 -7.62
CA VAL A 89 -1.84 18.66 -7.30
C VAL A 89 -1.99 17.77 -8.55
N GLU A 90 -2.19 18.36 -9.72
CA GLU A 90 -2.19 17.62 -11.00
C GLU A 90 -0.81 17.00 -11.30
N ALA A 91 0.26 17.78 -11.19
CA ALA A 91 1.63 17.29 -11.41
C ALA A 91 2.03 16.17 -10.43
N LEU A 92 1.60 16.27 -9.17
CA LEU A 92 1.74 15.21 -8.17
C LEU A 92 0.93 13.96 -8.53
N GLY A 93 -0.31 14.14 -8.97
CA GLY A 93 -1.16 13.03 -9.41
C GLY A 93 -0.55 12.25 -10.57
N ASN A 94 0.17 12.93 -11.47
CA ASN A 94 0.89 12.28 -12.57
C ASN A 94 2.12 11.47 -12.11
N GLN A 95 2.54 11.59 -10.85
CA GLN A 95 3.60 10.74 -10.27
C GLN A 95 3.03 9.44 -9.67
N CYS A 96 1.70 9.28 -9.60
CA CYS A 96 1.09 8.09 -9.05
C CYS A 96 1.38 6.84 -9.89
N PRO A 97 1.66 5.69 -9.25
CA PRO A 97 1.75 4.43 -9.95
C PRO A 97 0.45 4.13 -10.70
N VAL A 98 0.58 3.64 -11.92
CA VAL A 98 -0.57 3.21 -12.74
C VAL A 98 -1.40 2.15 -12.01
N LYS A 99 -2.72 2.16 -12.22
CA LYS A 99 -3.68 1.33 -11.48
C LYS A 99 -3.36 -0.17 -11.45
N ASP A 100 -2.79 -0.70 -12.52
CA ASP A 100 -2.47 -2.13 -12.66
C ASP A 100 -1.05 -2.50 -12.20
N ASP A 101 -0.30 -1.53 -11.66
CA ASP A 101 1.05 -1.76 -11.16
C ASP A 101 1.07 -2.78 -10.00
N ILE A 102 2.16 -3.54 -9.90
CA ILE A 102 2.33 -4.57 -8.89
C ILE A 102 2.30 -4.03 -7.46
N VAL A 103 2.62 -2.75 -7.24
CA VAL A 103 2.55 -2.11 -5.91
C VAL A 103 1.14 -2.18 -5.32
N TRP A 104 0.10 -2.09 -6.16
CA TRP A 104 -1.29 -2.12 -5.70
C TRP A 104 -1.73 -3.52 -5.24
N LYS A 105 -1.08 -4.58 -5.74
CA LYS A 105 -1.43 -5.97 -5.42
C LYS A 105 -1.01 -6.38 -4.01
N VAL A 106 -0.04 -5.68 -3.42
CA VAL A 106 0.45 -5.96 -2.06
C VAL A 106 -0.22 -5.08 -1.00
N LEU A 107 -0.98 -4.08 -1.41
CA LEU A 107 -1.77 -3.22 -0.54
C LEU A 107 -3.18 -3.78 -0.32
N LEU A 108 -3.73 -3.54 0.86
CA LEU A 108 -5.14 -3.80 1.12
C LEU A 108 -6.03 -2.82 0.36
N LYS A 109 -7.30 -3.19 0.18
CA LYS A 109 -8.29 -2.32 -0.49
C LYS A 109 -8.49 -0.96 0.18
N ASN A 110 -8.25 -0.88 1.49
CA ASN A 110 -8.38 0.34 2.29
C ASN A 110 -7.05 1.08 2.50
N GLN A 111 -5.94 0.57 1.97
CA GLN A 111 -4.63 1.23 2.07
C GLN A 111 -4.36 2.03 0.81
N ASP A 112 -3.70 3.16 0.95
CA ASP A 112 -3.41 4.06 -0.16
C ASP A 112 -1.92 4.40 -0.26
N ILE A 113 -1.58 5.01 -1.38
CA ILE A 113 -0.30 5.64 -1.66
C ILE A 113 -0.56 7.14 -1.70
N GLU A 114 0.05 7.85 -0.76
CA GLU A 114 0.02 9.31 -0.69
C GLU A 114 1.34 9.87 -1.23
N ILE A 115 1.26 10.79 -2.18
CA ILE A 115 2.45 11.52 -2.67
C ILE A 115 2.40 12.93 -2.14
N ARG A 116 3.45 13.36 -1.46
CA ARG A 116 3.55 14.70 -0.88
C ARG A 116 4.71 15.48 -1.46
N ALA A 117 4.44 16.71 -1.85
CA ALA A 117 5.47 17.66 -2.22
C ALA A 117 5.99 18.40 -0.98
N LEU A 118 7.31 18.32 -0.80
CA LEU A 118 8.08 19.04 0.20
C LEU A 118 8.84 20.19 -0.45
N SER A 119 8.88 21.32 0.23
CA SER A 119 9.81 22.41 -0.09
C SER A 119 11.24 22.02 0.29
N ALA A 120 12.23 22.82 -0.14
CA ALA A 120 13.64 22.57 0.18
C ALA A 120 13.95 22.57 1.70
N ASP A 121 13.14 23.25 2.52
CA ASP A 121 13.21 23.23 3.99
C ASP A 121 12.41 22.07 4.63
N GLY A 122 11.91 21.13 3.82
CA GLY A 122 11.24 19.91 4.28
C GLY A 122 9.77 20.08 4.67
N LYS A 123 9.15 21.25 4.43
CA LYS A 123 7.74 21.47 4.73
C LYS A 123 6.84 20.94 3.63
N ALA A 124 5.84 20.15 4.00
CA ALA A 124 4.84 19.69 3.06
C ALA A 124 3.92 20.85 2.64
N PHE A 125 3.71 21.04 1.34
CA PHE A 125 2.84 22.09 0.80
C PHE A 125 1.73 21.57 -0.12
N ALA A 126 1.84 20.34 -0.61
CA ALA A 126 0.78 19.66 -1.38
C ALA A 126 0.86 18.15 -1.17
N ALA A 127 -0.29 17.48 -1.30
CA ALA A 127 -0.41 16.03 -1.20
C ALA A 127 -1.52 15.51 -2.11
N VAL A 128 -1.40 14.26 -2.56
CA VAL A 128 -2.42 13.56 -3.35
C VAL A 128 -2.52 12.09 -2.95
N SER A 129 -3.78 11.65 -2.80
CA SER A 129 -4.16 10.24 -2.80
C SER A 129 -4.07 9.69 -4.22
N CYS A 130 -3.29 8.65 -4.42
CA CYS A 130 -3.17 8.01 -5.73
C CYS A 130 -4.36 7.13 -6.07
N ARG A 131 -5.06 6.55 -5.08
CA ARG A 131 -6.29 5.80 -5.34
C ARG A 131 -7.41 6.70 -5.83
N ALA A 132 -7.52 7.95 -5.36
CA ALA A 132 -8.53 8.89 -5.86
C ALA A 132 -8.31 9.32 -7.33
N ARG A 133 -7.14 9.02 -7.91
CA ARG A 133 -6.76 9.35 -9.29
C ARG A 133 -6.89 8.17 -10.26
N ASN A 134 -7.09 6.94 -9.75
CA ASN A 134 -7.12 5.68 -10.50
C ASN A 134 -8.51 5.02 -10.48
#